data_AF-A0AAE1Z9X8-F1
#
_entry.id   AF-A0AAE1Z9X8-F1
#
_cell.length_a   1.000
_cell.length_b   1.000
_cell.length_c   1.000
_cell.angle_alpha   90.00
_cell.angle_beta   90.00
_cell.angle_gamma   90.00
#
_symmetry.space_group_name_H-M   'P 1'
#
loop_
_entity.id
_entity.type
_entity.pdbx_description
1 polymer ?
#
loop_
_entity_poly.entity_id
_entity_poly.type
_entity_poly.pdbx_seq_one_letter_code
_entity_poly.pdbx_strand_id
1 'polypeptide(L)'
;MKSRTMAGGARHRDIGYWHSPTSAVFVLIRHCEELKGFLKRNSSQFCKFSTTSKRLDLNEFFDDKKNWGETTVYSGRPWRMEELRLKSNVDLHKLWYLLLKERNMLMTMEEEHFRCLERMPNPERFEKVEESMENLLMVVEERNRADDELEKGEWVGPKVVEAVDQLGRSVQTLTSEHFSPKVIPSYAQSDESMWSEKTVNLLRLEREKHIVRRRERQRRQRYFDKLDQWNKTDYLDENSIGKEAA
;
A
#
# COMPACT_ATOMS: atom_id res chain seq x y z
N MET A 1 4.47 22.57 -44.92
CA MET A 1 3.57 22.18 -43.81
C MET A 1 4.32 21.19 -42.94
N LYS A 2 4.87 21.63 -41.81
CA LYS A 2 5.70 20.82 -40.92
C LYS A 2 4.87 20.35 -39.73
N SER A 3 4.78 19.04 -39.60
CA SER A 3 4.27 18.27 -38.47
C SER A 3 5.05 18.63 -37.20
N ARG A 4 4.35 18.87 -36.08
CA ARG A 4 4.98 19.01 -34.76
C ARG A 4 4.30 18.04 -33.79
N THR A 5 4.95 16.90 -33.61
CA THR A 5 4.77 15.97 -32.50
C THR A 5 5.11 16.68 -31.19
N MET A 6 4.18 16.67 -30.23
CA MET A 6 4.40 17.12 -28.85
C MET A 6 4.40 15.89 -27.96
N ALA A 7 5.60 15.51 -27.51
CA ALA A 7 5.81 14.57 -26.43
C ALA A 7 5.36 15.22 -25.10
N GLY A 8 4.44 14.57 -24.40
CA GLY A 8 4.00 14.97 -23.07
C GLY A 8 4.20 13.81 -22.10
N GLY A 9 5.33 13.81 -21.39
CA GLY A 9 5.64 12.85 -20.34
C GLY A 9 4.60 12.93 -19.21
N ALA A 10 3.87 11.84 -19.02
CA ALA A 10 3.00 11.63 -17.88
C ALA A 10 3.86 11.40 -16.63
N ARG A 11 3.88 12.39 -15.73
CA ARG A 11 4.40 12.20 -14.37
C ARG A 11 3.41 11.33 -13.60
N HIS A 12 3.75 10.06 -13.47
CA HIS A 12 3.19 9.14 -12.49
C HIS A 12 3.31 9.83 -11.12
N ARG A 13 2.17 10.14 -10.51
CA ARG A 13 2.12 10.55 -9.11
C ARG A 13 1.59 9.35 -8.37
N ASP A 14 2.51 8.64 -7.74
CA ASP A 14 2.21 7.60 -6.77
C ASP A 14 1.48 8.26 -5.61
N ILE A 15 0.19 7.99 -5.53
CA ILE A 15 -0.62 8.33 -4.37
C ILE A 15 -0.66 7.07 -3.53
N GLY A 16 0.26 7.00 -2.57
CA GLY A 16 0.27 5.97 -1.54
C GLY A 16 -1.01 6.05 -0.71
N TYR A 17 -1.85 5.04 -0.84
CA TYR A 17 -2.93 4.75 0.10
C TYR A 17 -2.55 3.48 0.86
N TRP A 18 -1.74 3.64 1.91
CA TRP A 18 -1.55 2.60 2.92
C TRP A 18 -2.15 3.09 4.24
N HIS A 19 -3.48 3.04 4.32
CA HIS A 19 -4.21 3.09 5.58
C HIS A 19 -5.37 2.10 5.52
N SER A 20 -5.08 0.82 5.76
CA SER A 20 -5.86 -0.07 6.63
C SER A 20 -5.24 -1.49 6.59
N PRO A 21 -4.72 -2.04 7.71
CA PRO A 21 -4.11 -3.37 7.75
C PRO A 21 -5.08 -4.54 7.48
N THR A 22 -6.38 -4.26 7.33
CA THR A 22 -7.42 -5.29 7.26
C THR A 22 -7.72 -5.82 5.85
N SER A 23 -7.26 -5.14 4.78
CA SER A 23 -7.49 -5.61 3.39
C SER A 23 -6.43 -6.60 2.89
N ALA A 24 -5.21 -6.59 3.44
CA ALA A 24 -4.12 -7.45 2.98
C ALA A 24 -4.33 -8.95 3.31
N VAL A 25 -5.16 -9.26 4.31
CA VAL A 25 -5.46 -10.64 4.71
C VAL A 25 -6.34 -11.38 3.69
N PHE A 26 -7.09 -10.65 2.86
CA PHE A 26 -8.03 -11.26 1.91
C PHE A 26 -7.35 -11.90 0.68
N VAL A 27 -6.14 -11.46 0.33
CA VAL A 27 -5.40 -11.95 -0.85
C VAL A 27 -4.75 -13.31 -0.59
N LEU A 28 -4.28 -13.58 0.64
CA LEU A 28 -3.63 -14.85 0.98
C LEU A 28 -4.61 -16.02 1.19
N ILE A 29 -5.88 -15.75 1.53
CA ILE A 29 -6.85 -16.82 1.85
C ILE A 29 -7.61 -17.31 0.60
N ARG A 30 -7.84 -16.45 -0.40
CA ARG A 30 -8.64 -16.82 -1.59
C ARG A 30 -7.95 -17.82 -2.53
N HIS A 31 -6.63 -17.94 -2.52
CA HIS A 31 -5.91 -18.86 -3.42
C HIS A 31 -5.72 -20.30 -2.88
N CYS A 32 -6.30 -20.62 -1.71
CA CYS A 32 -6.31 -21.98 -1.18
C CYS A 32 -7.66 -22.71 -1.40
N GLU A 33 -8.73 -22.00 -1.80
CA GLU A 33 -10.07 -22.60 -1.99
C GLU A 33 -10.43 -22.97 -3.44
N GLU A 34 -9.64 -22.58 -4.45
CA GLU A 34 -9.90 -22.91 -5.87
C GLU A 34 -9.22 -24.20 -6.38
N LEU A 35 -8.81 -25.11 -5.49
CA LEU A 35 -8.41 -26.48 -5.87
C LEU A 35 -9.51 -27.54 -5.56
N LYS A 36 -10.78 -27.18 -5.72
CA LYS A 36 -11.92 -28.13 -5.68
C LYS A 36 -12.61 -28.21 -7.04
N GLY A 37 -11.88 -28.71 -8.03
CA GLY A 37 -12.40 -28.84 -9.39
C GLY A 37 -11.68 -29.83 -10.29
N PHE A 38 -10.98 -30.84 -9.76
CA PHE A 38 -10.47 -31.94 -10.60
C PHE A 38 -10.37 -33.26 -9.81
N LEU A 39 -11.52 -33.90 -9.60
CA LEU A 39 -11.57 -35.25 -9.04
C LEU A 39 -11.27 -36.30 -10.12
N LYS A 40 -10.00 -36.69 -10.25
CA LYS A 40 -9.65 -38.09 -10.56
C LYS A 40 -8.25 -38.47 -10.04
N ARG A 41 -8.27 -39.06 -8.83
CA ARG A 41 -7.36 -40.08 -8.25
C ARG A 41 -5.90 -40.13 -8.75
N ASN A 42 -4.96 -39.94 -7.82
CA ASN A 42 -4.05 -41.01 -7.40
C ASN A 42 -3.47 -40.78 -5.98
N SER A 43 -3.59 -41.83 -5.18
CA SER A 43 -2.82 -42.22 -3.98
C SER A 43 -2.06 -41.17 -3.17
N SER A 44 -2.64 -40.83 -2.01
CA SER A 44 -1.96 -40.76 -0.70
C SER A 44 -0.54 -40.19 -0.65
N GLN A 45 -0.43 -38.87 -0.81
CA GLN A 45 0.55 -38.07 -0.07
C GLN A 45 -0.15 -36.81 0.43
N PHE A 46 -0.73 -36.91 1.63
CA PHE A 46 -1.02 -35.71 2.40
C PHE A 46 0.32 -35.11 2.79
N CYS A 47 0.77 -34.08 2.07
CA CYS A 47 1.86 -33.23 2.53
C CYS A 47 1.50 -32.71 3.92
N LYS A 48 2.19 -33.19 4.95
CA LYS A 48 2.11 -32.59 6.29
C LYS A 48 2.70 -31.18 6.17
N PHE A 49 1.85 -30.18 5.97
CA PHE A 49 2.26 -28.78 5.89
C PHE A 49 2.81 -28.23 7.22
N SER A 50 2.72 -29.01 8.31
CA SER A 50 3.23 -28.62 9.60
C SER A 50 3.86 -29.81 10.33
N THR A 51 5.17 -29.75 10.53
CA THR A 51 5.88 -30.50 11.56
C THR A 51 6.69 -29.51 12.39
N THR A 52 6.01 -28.60 13.08
CA THR A 52 6.61 -27.87 14.21
C THR A 52 5.93 -28.39 15.47
N SER A 53 6.69 -29.06 16.34
CA SER A 53 6.18 -29.55 17.62
C SER A 53 5.47 -28.43 18.37
N LYS A 54 4.20 -28.65 18.73
CA LYS A 54 3.39 -27.74 19.52
C LYS A 54 4.04 -27.55 20.91
N ARG A 55 4.66 -26.40 21.15
CA ARG A 55 4.74 -25.83 22.49
C ARG A 55 3.70 -24.73 22.56
N LEU A 56 2.50 -25.15 22.94
CA LEU A 56 1.37 -24.25 23.21
C LEU A 56 1.64 -23.56 24.54
N ASP A 57 2.32 -22.43 24.51
CA ASP A 57 2.32 -21.56 25.68
C ASP A 57 2.25 -20.10 25.24
N LEU A 58 1.63 -19.27 26.08
CA LEU A 58 1.55 -17.81 25.88
C LEU A 58 2.93 -17.15 25.80
N ASN A 59 3.99 -17.90 26.12
CA ASN A 59 5.38 -17.50 25.98
C ASN A 59 5.78 -17.14 24.54
N GLU A 60 5.09 -17.61 23.50
CA GLU A 60 5.39 -17.19 22.10
C GLU A 60 5.06 -15.71 21.84
N PHE A 61 4.26 -15.07 22.70
CA PHE A 61 3.97 -13.63 22.63
C PHE A 61 5.02 -12.77 23.34
N PHE A 62 6.02 -13.38 23.98
CA PHE A 62 7.07 -12.66 24.70
C PHE A 62 8.43 -13.04 24.13
N ASP A 63 9.38 -12.10 24.13
CA ASP A 63 10.75 -12.40 23.75
C ASP A 63 11.37 -13.38 24.76
N ASP A 64 12.45 -14.04 24.34
CA ASP A 64 13.21 -14.95 25.17
C ASP A 64 13.56 -14.27 26.50
N LYS A 65 13.37 -15.01 27.61
CA LYS A 65 13.63 -14.51 28.98
C LYS A 65 15.05 -13.96 29.19
N LYS A 66 15.98 -14.30 28.30
CA LYS A 66 17.37 -13.83 28.30
C LYS A 66 17.51 -12.39 27.79
N ASN A 67 16.58 -11.94 26.95
CA ASN A 67 16.60 -10.63 26.32
C ASN A 67 15.86 -9.58 27.15
N TRP A 68 15.27 -9.97 28.29
CA TRP A 68 14.53 -9.07 29.17
C TRP A 68 15.49 -8.11 29.88
N GLY A 69 15.25 -6.80 29.72
CA GLY A 69 16.08 -5.75 30.32
C GLY A 69 17.37 -5.44 29.54
N GLU A 70 17.63 -6.12 28.42
CA GLU A 70 18.74 -5.79 27.54
C GLU A 70 18.41 -4.55 26.69
N THR A 71 19.35 -3.61 26.61
CA THR A 71 19.11 -2.35 25.88
C THR A 71 19.24 -2.53 24.37
N THR A 72 20.08 -3.47 23.94
CA THR A 72 20.36 -3.71 22.52
C THR A 72 20.22 -5.19 22.18
N VAL A 73 19.06 -5.58 21.66
CA VAL A 73 18.86 -6.89 21.04
C VAL A 73 19.32 -6.82 19.59
N TYR A 74 20.28 -7.66 19.20
CA TYR A 74 20.77 -7.71 17.82
C TYR A 74 19.69 -8.26 16.88
N SER A 75 19.31 -7.49 15.87
CA SER A 75 18.37 -7.91 14.82
C SER A 75 19.07 -7.97 13.46
N GLY A 76 18.75 -9.02 12.70
CA GLY A 76 19.28 -9.24 11.36
C GLY A 76 18.74 -8.28 10.31
N ARG A 77 19.15 -8.48 9.05
CA ARG A 77 18.64 -7.76 7.88
C ARG A 77 17.23 -8.26 7.50
N PRO A 78 16.33 -7.40 6.98
CA PRO A 78 15.05 -7.83 6.40
C PRO A 78 15.25 -8.69 5.14
N TRP A 79 14.26 -9.53 4.82
CA TRP A 79 14.26 -10.38 3.62
C TRP A 79 14.11 -9.55 2.34
N ARG A 80 15.02 -9.69 1.35
CA ARG A 80 14.84 -9.02 0.04
C ARG A 80 13.90 -9.83 -0.85
N MET A 81 13.22 -9.15 -1.76
CA MET A 81 12.42 -9.77 -2.83
C MET A 81 13.22 -10.82 -3.63
N GLU A 82 14.48 -10.54 -3.96
CA GLU A 82 15.35 -11.46 -4.72
C GLU A 82 15.54 -12.82 -4.04
N GLU A 83 15.72 -12.82 -2.71
CA GLU A 83 15.90 -14.03 -1.91
C GLU A 83 14.59 -14.83 -1.81
N LEU A 84 13.46 -14.13 -1.71
CA LEU A 84 12.13 -14.71 -1.62
C LEU A 84 11.67 -15.33 -2.95
N ARG A 85 12.06 -14.75 -4.10
CA ARG A 85 11.77 -15.30 -5.43
C ARG A 85 12.39 -16.69 -5.66
N LEU A 86 13.48 -17.02 -4.98
CA LEU A 86 14.13 -18.33 -5.04
C LEU A 86 13.47 -19.40 -4.17
N LYS A 87 12.50 -19.03 -3.31
CA LYS A 87 11.84 -19.97 -2.39
C LYS A 87 10.54 -20.54 -2.95
N SER A 88 10.23 -21.77 -2.54
CA SER A 88 8.97 -22.43 -2.86
C SER A 88 7.77 -21.76 -2.19
N ASN A 89 6.57 -21.85 -2.76
CA ASN A 89 5.34 -21.29 -2.15
C ASN A 89 5.06 -21.88 -0.76
N VAL A 90 5.41 -23.16 -0.54
CA VAL A 90 5.26 -23.82 0.76
C VAL A 90 6.19 -23.19 1.81
N ASP A 91 7.41 -22.85 1.44
CA ASP A 91 8.36 -22.22 2.36
C ASP A 91 8.03 -20.75 2.61
N LEU A 92 7.52 -20.03 1.61
CA LEU A 92 6.99 -18.68 1.80
C LEU A 92 5.81 -18.67 2.77
N HIS A 93 4.89 -19.63 2.65
CA HIS A 93 3.77 -19.76 3.57
C HIS A 93 4.24 -20.04 5.02
N LYS A 94 5.23 -20.92 5.21
CA LYS A 94 5.82 -21.13 6.54
C LYS A 94 6.52 -19.87 7.07
N LEU A 95 7.27 -19.18 6.22
CA LEU A 95 7.97 -17.95 6.56
C LEU A 95 6.99 -16.86 7.01
N TRP A 96 5.85 -16.72 6.31
CA TRP A 96 4.78 -15.79 6.69
C TRP A 96 4.33 -16.01 8.14
N TYR A 97 4.10 -17.25 8.56
CA TYR A 97 3.71 -17.54 9.96
C TYR A 97 4.83 -17.27 10.97
N LEU A 98 6.10 -17.48 10.60
CA LEU A 98 7.22 -17.13 11.48
C LEU A 98 7.30 -15.61 11.68
N LEU A 99 7.20 -14.83 10.60
CA LEU A 99 7.17 -13.37 10.65
C LEU A 99 5.93 -12.85 11.39
N LEU A 100 4.77 -13.50 11.23
CA LEU A 100 3.55 -13.13 11.93
C LEU A 100 3.67 -13.33 13.44
N LYS A 101 4.26 -14.44 13.89
CA LYS A 101 4.52 -14.67 15.32
C LYS A 101 5.45 -13.62 15.90
N GLU A 102 6.53 -13.35 15.19
CA GLU A 102 7.50 -12.32 15.54
C GLU A 102 6.84 -10.93 15.64
N ARG A 103 6.04 -10.54 14.64
CA ARG A 103 5.29 -9.28 14.65
C ARG A 103 4.33 -9.19 15.84
N ASN A 104 3.61 -10.27 16.14
CA ASN A 104 2.69 -10.30 17.28
C ASN A 104 3.41 -10.16 18.62
N MET A 105 4.57 -10.79 18.77
CA MET A 105 5.43 -10.64 19.94
C MET A 105 6.00 -9.22 20.08
N LEU A 106 6.36 -8.56 18.97
CA LEU A 106 6.83 -7.17 19.02
C LEU A 106 5.69 -6.20 19.37
N MET A 107 4.47 -6.43 18.87
CA MET A 107 3.30 -5.61 19.24
C MET A 107 2.95 -5.71 20.72
N THR A 108 3.03 -6.90 21.32
CA THR A 108 2.82 -7.05 22.77
C THR A 108 3.92 -6.37 23.57
N MET A 109 5.18 -6.43 23.12
CA MET A 109 6.27 -5.71 23.76
C MET A 109 6.11 -4.19 23.66
N GLU A 110 5.73 -3.66 22.50
CA GLU A 110 5.52 -2.23 22.28
C GLU A 110 4.48 -1.68 23.25
N GLU A 111 3.33 -2.35 23.36
CA GLU A 111 2.25 -1.97 24.26
C GLU A 111 2.68 -2.04 25.74
N GLU A 112 3.43 -3.07 26.13
CA GLU A 112 3.93 -3.21 27.51
C GLU A 112 4.93 -2.10 27.87
N HIS A 113 5.86 -1.74 26.96
CA HIS A 113 6.79 -0.63 27.19
C HIS A 113 6.07 0.72 27.21
N PHE A 114 5.08 0.91 26.33
CA PHE A 114 4.22 2.09 26.35
C PHE A 114 3.46 2.22 27.68
N ARG A 115 2.91 1.11 28.20
CA ARG A 115 2.23 1.08 29.51
C ARG A 115 3.19 1.40 30.66
N CYS A 116 4.44 0.94 30.59
CA CYS A 116 5.48 1.23 31.57
C CYS A 116 6.12 2.62 31.39
N LEU A 117 5.74 3.37 30.34
CA LEU A 117 6.34 4.65 29.96
C LEU A 117 7.85 4.55 29.67
N GLU A 118 8.29 3.38 29.19
CA GLU A 118 9.67 3.09 28.81
C GLU A 118 9.81 3.09 27.28
N ARG A 119 11.01 3.37 26.78
CA ARG A 119 11.28 3.28 25.34
C ARG A 119 11.52 1.82 24.97
N MET A 120 10.84 1.34 23.93
CA MET A 120 11.04 -0.02 23.44
C MET A 120 12.50 -0.26 23.02
N PRO A 121 13.11 -1.39 23.41
CA PRO A 121 14.41 -1.79 22.90
C PRO A 121 14.30 -2.13 21.41
N ASN A 122 15.15 -1.53 20.59
CA ASN A 122 15.27 -1.77 19.14
C ASN A 122 13.95 -1.71 18.33
N PRO A 123 13.32 -0.52 18.18
CA PRO A 123 12.10 -0.36 17.37
C PRO A 123 12.29 -0.71 15.89
N GLU A 124 13.51 -0.61 15.37
CA GLU A 124 13.82 -0.98 13.99
C GLU A 124 13.52 -2.45 13.68
N ARG A 125 13.51 -3.34 14.69
CA ARG A 125 13.17 -4.76 14.49
C ARG A 125 11.74 -4.91 13.96
N PHE A 126 10.81 -4.07 14.41
CA PHE A 126 9.42 -4.06 13.95
C PHE A 126 9.34 -3.65 12.47
N GLU A 127 9.98 -2.54 12.10
CA GLU A 127 10.05 -2.04 10.72
C GLU A 127 10.63 -3.08 9.75
N LYS A 128 11.70 -3.79 10.17
CA LYS A 128 12.33 -4.85 9.35
C LYS A 128 11.41 -6.06 9.12
N VAL A 129 10.58 -6.40 10.11
CA VAL A 129 9.60 -7.48 9.99
C VAL A 129 8.47 -7.06 9.05
N GLU A 130 7.96 -5.83 9.18
CA GLU A 130 6.94 -5.30 8.27
C GLU A 130 7.45 -5.23 6.83
N GLU A 131 8.66 -4.71 6.61
CA GLU A 131 9.30 -4.70 5.28
C GLU A 131 9.41 -6.11 4.69
N SER A 132 9.78 -7.10 5.52
CA SER A 132 9.88 -8.49 5.07
C SER A 132 8.50 -9.08 4.72
N MET A 133 7.44 -8.71 5.44
CA MET A 133 6.07 -9.13 5.17
C MET A 133 5.52 -8.50 3.88
N GLU A 134 5.78 -7.21 3.66
CA GLU A 134 5.44 -6.51 2.42
C GLU A 134 6.15 -7.12 1.20
N ASN A 135 7.45 -7.36 1.32
CA ASN A 135 8.23 -8.01 0.26
C ASN A 135 7.71 -9.42 -0.07
N LEU A 136 7.28 -10.18 0.95
CA LEU A 136 6.69 -11.51 0.76
C LEU A 136 5.35 -11.41 0.02
N LEU A 137 4.47 -10.50 0.43
CA LEU A 137 3.18 -10.27 -0.23
C LEU A 137 3.37 -9.87 -1.69
N MET A 138 4.28 -8.93 -1.96
CA MET A 138 4.64 -8.51 -3.32
C MET A 138 5.08 -9.68 -4.20
N VAL A 139 5.96 -10.56 -3.71
CA VAL A 139 6.42 -11.74 -4.49
C VAL A 139 5.28 -12.73 -4.74
N VAL A 140 4.37 -12.91 -3.80
CA VAL A 140 3.19 -13.77 -3.98
C VAL A 140 2.21 -13.16 -4.98
N GLU A 141 1.97 -11.85 -4.91
CA GLU A 141 1.14 -11.12 -5.87
C GLU A 141 1.73 -11.15 -7.29
N GLU A 142 3.05 -10.97 -7.43
CA GLU A 142 3.76 -11.11 -8.71
C GLU A 142 3.54 -12.50 -9.33
N ARG A 143 3.64 -13.57 -8.53
CA ARG A 143 3.42 -14.95 -8.97
C ARG A 143 1.97 -15.19 -9.38
N ASN A 144 1.03 -14.85 -8.52
CA ASN A 144 -0.40 -15.04 -8.78
C ASN A 144 -0.83 -14.25 -10.04
N ARG A 145 -0.28 -13.05 -10.24
CA ARG A 145 -0.53 -12.26 -11.44
C ARG A 145 -0.01 -12.96 -12.69
N ALA A 146 1.21 -13.47 -12.67
CA ALA A 146 1.78 -14.19 -13.81
C ALA A 146 0.96 -15.46 -14.15
N ASP A 147 0.50 -16.20 -13.15
CA ASP A 147 -0.33 -17.39 -13.32
C ASP A 147 -1.71 -17.03 -13.93
N ASP A 148 -2.40 -16.02 -13.37
CA ASP A 148 -3.69 -15.55 -13.89
C ASP A 148 -3.57 -15.01 -15.34
N GLU A 149 -2.53 -14.23 -15.64
CA GLU A 149 -2.28 -13.70 -16.98
C GLU A 149 -2.04 -14.82 -18.00
N LEU A 150 -1.39 -15.92 -17.60
CA LEU A 150 -1.15 -17.08 -18.47
C LEU A 150 -2.39 -17.94 -18.67
N GLU A 151 -3.17 -18.18 -17.61
CA GLU A 151 -4.36 -19.04 -17.67
C GLU A 151 -5.58 -18.36 -18.28
N LYS A 152 -5.84 -17.11 -17.87
CA LYS A 152 -7.09 -16.37 -18.17
C LYS A 152 -6.86 -15.20 -19.12
N GLY A 153 -5.60 -14.81 -19.36
CA GLY A 153 -5.23 -13.66 -20.18
C GLY A 153 -5.32 -12.32 -19.45
N GLU A 154 -5.89 -12.29 -18.24
CA GLU A 154 -6.06 -11.09 -17.42
C GLU A 154 -5.98 -11.44 -15.92
N TRP A 155 -5.47 -10.50 -15.12
CA TRP A 155 -5.46 -10.61 -13.65
C TRP A 155 -6.87 -10.52 -13.05
N VAL A 156 -7.18 -11.42 -12.10
CA VAL A 156 -8.55 -11.63 -11.56
C VAL A 156 -8.91 -10.74 -10.36
N GLY A 157 -8.02 -9.84 -9.93
CA GLY A 157 -8.29 -9.01 -8.76
C GLY A 157 -9.15 -7.75 -9.04
N PRO A 158 -9.42 -6.96 -7.98
CA PRO A 158 -10.27 -5.77 -8.08
C PRO A 158 -9.72 -4.77 -9.11
N LYS A 159 -10.54 -4.43 -10.10
CA LYS A 159 -10.17 -3.47 -11.14
C LYS A 159 -10.62 -2.07 -10.74
N VAL A 160 -9.82 -1.06 -11.09
CA VAL A 160 -10.20 0.35 -10.93
C VAL A 160 -11.16 0.70 -12.05
N VAL A 161 -12.38 1.10 -11.69
CA VAL A 161 -13.44 1.51 -12.62
C VAL A 161 -13.83 2.96 -12.32
N GLU A 162 -14.02 3.73 -13.38
CA GLU A 162 -14.57 5.08 -13.27
C GLU A 162 -16.05 4.98 -12.85
N ALA A 163 -16.33 5.46 -11.65
CA ALA A 163 -17.67 5.62 -11.12
C ALA A 163 -18.00 7.11 -10.96
N VAL A 164 -19.26 7.38 -10.66
CA VAL A 164 -19.75 8.73 -10.39
C VAL A 164 -20.27 8.77 -8.96
N ASP A 165 -19.80 9.74 -8.19
CA ASP A 165 -20.29 10.01 -6.83
C ASP A 165 -21.72 10.56 -6.86
N GLN A 166 -22.39 10.59 -5.71
CA GLN A 166 -23.72 11.19 -5.54
C GLN A 166 -23.81 12.64 -6.06
N LEU A 167 -22.69 13.36 -6.06
CA LEU A 167 -22.57 14.73 -6.54
C LEU A 167 -22.20 14.86 -8.03
N GLY A 168 -22.21 13.76 -8.79
CA GLY A 168 -21.89 13.80 -10.23
C GLY A 168 -20.39 13.89 -10.55
N ARG A 169 -19.51 13.72 -9.56
CA ARG A 169 -18.05 13.79 -9.74
C ARG A 169 -17.52 12.44 -10.21
N SER A 170 -16.57 12.43 -11.15
CA SER A 170 -15.86 11.20 -11.50
C SER A 170 -14.95 10.77 -10.35
N VAL A 171 -15.15 9.54 -9.88
CA VAL A 171 -14.37 8.92 -8.80
C VAL A 171 -13.89 7.56 -9.28
N GLN A 172 -12.62 7.26 -9.05
CA GLN A 172 -12.08 5.94 -9.27
C GLN A 172 -12.48 5.04 -8.11
N THR A 173 -13.19 3.95 -8.40
CA THR A 173 -13.64 2.97 -7.39
C THR A 173 -13.17 1.57 -7.79
N LEU A 174 -13.03 0.69 -6.80
CA LEU A 174 -12.68 -0.71 -7.05
C LEU A 174 -13.94 -1.52 -7.35
N THR A 175 -13.84 -2.50 -8.25
CA THR A 175 -14.91 -3.47 -8.48
C THR A 175 -15.16 -4.29 -7.22
N SER A 176 -16.43 -4.40 -6.82
CA SER A 176 -16.90 -5.24 -5.72
C SER A 176 -17.68 -6.45 -6.24
N GLU A 177 -17.60 -7.57 -5.53
CA GLU A 177 -18.43 -8.75 -5.77
C GLU A 177 -19.90 -8.45 -5.41
N HIS A 178 -20.83 -8.87 -6.27
CA HIS A 178 -22.26 -8.72 -6.06
C HIS A 178 -22.97 -10.04 -6.31
N PHE A 179 -23.95 -10.36 -5.47
CA PHE A 179 -24.74 -11.60 -5.59
C PHE A 179 -25.63 -11.61 -6.84
N SER A 180 -26.09 -10.44 -7.27
CA SER A 180 -26.91 -10.24 -8.46
C SER A 180 -26.32 -9.13 -9.33
N PRO A 181 -26.52 -9.17 -10.66
CA PRO A 181 -26.09 -8.08 -11.53
C PRO A 181 -26.74 -6.76 -11.10
N LYS A 182 -26.02 -5.64 -11.30
CA LYS A 182 -26.57 -4.30 -11.10
C LYS A 182 -27.64 -4.05 -12.16
N VAL A 183 -28.90 -4.27 -11.81
CA VAL A 183 -30.04 -3.91 -12.66
C VAL A 183 -30.38 -2.46 -12.37
N ILE A 184 -30.35 -1.62 -13.40
CA ILE A 184 -30.88 -0.26 -13.31
C ILE A 184 -32.42 -0.41 -13.21
N PRO A 185 -33.05 -0.01 -12.09
CA PRO A 185 -34.50 -0.13 -11.97
C PRO A 185 -35.22 0.61 -13.10
N SER A 186 -36.37 0.13 -13.56
CA SER A 186 -37.08 0.78 -14.67
C SER A 186 -37.47 2.24 -14.36
N TYR A 187 -37.64 2.59 -13.08
CA TYR A 187 -37.90 3.95 -12.61
C TYR A 187 -36.62 4.80 -12.43
N ALA A 188 -35.43 4.20 -12.49
CA ALA A 188 -34.15 4.92 -12.44
C ALA A 188 -33.72 5.45 -13.81
N GLN A 189 -34.45 5.13 -14.90
CA GLN A 189 -34.31 5.83 -16.19
C GLN A 189 -34.61 7.34 -16.08
N SER A 190 -35.26 7.76 -14.99
CA SER A 190 -35.51 9.15 -14.64
C SER A 190 -34.73 9.58 -13.40
N ASP A 191 -33.46 9.19 -13.25
CA ASP A 191 -32.58 9.88 -12.28
C ASP A 191 -32.29 11.31 -12.77
N GLU A 192 -33.29 12.17 -12.60
CA GLU A 192 -33.18 13.63 -12.50
C GLU A 192 -32.15 14.07 -11.43
N SER A 193 -31.66 13.12 -10.61
CA SER A 193 -30.67 13.32 -9.55
C SER A 193 -29.23 13.51 -10.05
N MET A 194 -28.81 12.81 -11.11
CA MET A 194 -27.37 12.75 -11.48
C MET A 194 -26.88 13.98 -12.27
N TRP A 195 -27.78 14.70 -12.94
CA TRP A 195 -27.45 15.88 -13.74
C TRP A 195 -28.46 17.02 -13.56
N SER A 196 -28.98 17.17 -12.35
CA SER A 196 -29.78 18.34 -12.00
C SER A 196 -29.00 19.63 -12.29
N GLU A 197 -29.69 20.70 -12.67
CA GLU A 197 -29.09 22.02 -12.94
C GLU A 197 -28.19 22.48 -11.77
N LYS A 198 -28.58 22.15 -10.53
CA LYS A 198 -27.78 22.41 -9.33
C LYS A 198 -26.44 21.66 -9.33
N THR A 199 -26.45 20.39 -9.72
CA THR A 199 -25.26 19.54 -9.80
C THR A 199 -24.31 20.06 -10.88
N VAL A 200 -24.82 20.42 -12.05
CA VAL A 200 -24.01 21.01 -13.13
C VAL A 200 -23.37 22.34 -12.70
N ASN A 201 -24.15 23.21 -12.05
CA ASN A 201 -23.65 24.47 -11.52
C ASN A 201 -22.58 24.27 -10.43
N LEU A 202 -22.77 23.28 -9.55
CA LEU A 202 -21.76 22.90 -8.56
C LEU A 202 -20.46 22.49 -9.24
N LEU A 203 -20.51 21.55 -10.19
CA LEU A 203 -19.33 21.06 -10.91
C LEU A 203 -18.60 22.20 -11.64
N ARG A 204 -19.35 23.14 -12.22
CA ARG A 204 -18.79 24.36 -12.82
C ARG A 204 -18.03 25.22 -11.80
N LEU A 205 -18.65 25.52 -10.65
CA LEU A 205 -18.03 26.33 -9.60
C LEU A 205 -16.76 25.66 -9.03
N GLU A 206 -16.76 24.34 -8.88
CA GLU A 206 -15.57 23.60 -8.46
C GLU A 206 -14.44 23.73 -9.48
N ARG A 207 -14.75 23.60 -10.77
CA ARG A 207 -13.78 23.79 -11.85
C ARG A 207 -13.19 25.21 -11.83
N GLU A 208 -14.03 26.24 -11.68
CA GLU A 208 -13.60 27.63 -11.57
C GLU A 208 -12.69 27.84 -10.35
N LYS A 209 -13.05 27.29 -9.18
CA LYS A 209 -12.24 27.32 -7.95
C LYS A 209 -10.88 26.64 -8.13
N HIS A 210 -10.82 25.50 -8.80
CA HIS A 210 -9.55 24.83 -9.12
C HIS A 210 -8.66 25.67 -10.02
N ILE A 211 -9.23 26.36 -11.02
CA ILE A 211 -8.50 27.28 -11.91
C ILE A 211 -7.96 28.48 -11.12
N VAL A 212 -8.75 29.08 -10.23
CA VAL A 212 -8.31 30.18 -9.35
C VAL A 212 -7.15 29.74 -8.46
N ARG A 213 -7.29 28.61 -7.74
CA ARG A 213 -6.22 28.06 -6.88
C ARG A 213 -4.93 27.78 -7.65
N ARG A 214 -5.03 27.25 -8.89
CA ARG A 214 -3.88 27.03 -9.76
C ARG A 214 -3.19 28.33 -10.13
N ARG A 215 -3.95 29.37 -10.51
CA ARG A 215 -3.41 30.71 -10.84
C ARG A 215 -2.71 31.34 -9.63
N GLU A 216 -3.33 31.27 -8.45
CA GLU A 216 -2.74 31.77 -7.20
C GLU A 216 -1.44 31.06 -6.85
N ARG A 217 -1.40 29.72 -6.97
CA ARG A 217 -0.17 28.94 -6.75
C ARG A 217 0.94 29.36 -7.71
N GLN A 218 0.62 29.57 -8.99
CA GLN A 218 1.59 30.06 -9.98
C GLN A 218 2.06 31.48 -9.67
N ARG A 219 1.18 32.38 -9.20
CA ARG A 219 1.55 33.73 -8.78
C ARG A 219 2.48 33.70 -7.57
N ARG A 220 2.19 32.86 -6.57
CA ARG A 220 3.07 32.65 -5.41
C ARG A 220 4.42 32.08 -5.82
N GLN A 221 4.44 31.09 -6.71
CA GLN A 221 5.69 30.53 -7.22
C GLN A 221 6.54 31.59 -7.90
N ARG A 222 5.97 32.40 -8.80
CA ARG A 222 6.68 33.51 -9.46
C ARG A 222 7.23 34.54 -8.46
N TYR A 223 6.52 34.77 -7.36
CA TYR A 223 7.00 35.64 -6.29
C TYR A 223 8.20 35.01 -5.58
N PHE A 224 8.13 33.74 -5.19
CA PHE A 224 9.24 33.02 -4.56
C PHE A 224 10.45 32.89 -5.49
N ASP A 225 10.25 32.58 -6.78
CA ASP A 225 11.33 32.49 -7.76
C ASP A 225 12.04 33.85 -7.91
N LYS A 226 11.28 34.95 -7.94
CA LYS A 226 11.82 36.31 -7.98
C LYS A 226 12.52 36.69 -6.67
N LEU A 227 11.98 36.28 -5.53
CA LEU A 227 12.58 36.52 -4.22
C LEU A 227 13.90 35.76 -4.07
N ASP A 228 13.95 34.49 -4.47
CA ASP A 228 15.17 33.67 -4.51
C ASP A 228 16.22 34.28 -5.45
N GLN A 229 15.80 34.75 -6.63
CA GLN A 229 16.69 35.47 -7.53
C GLN A 229 17.23 36.76 -6.89
N TRP A 230 16.37 37.56 -6.24
CA TRP A 230 16.78 38.80 -5.58
C TRP A 230 17.77 38.52 -4.46
N ASN A 231 17.47 37.57 -3.56
CA ASN A 231 18.36 37.15 -2.48
C ASN A 231 19.73 36.68 -3.00
N LYS A 232 19.76 35.91 -4.10
CA LYS A 232 21.03 35.49 -4.73
C LYS A 232 21.86 36.65 -5.28
N THR A 233 21.19 37.71 -5.75
CA THR A 233 21.84 38.92 -6.28
C THR A 233 22.07 39.98 -5.20
N ASP A 234 21.61 39.74 -3.97
CA ASP A 234 21.76 40.68 -2.88
C ASP A 234 23.14 40.52 -2.26
N TYR A 235 24.12 41.23 -2.83
CA TYR A 235 25.52 41.22 -2.39
C TYR A 235 25.72 41.84 -0.99
N LEU A 236 24.65 42.33 -0.35
CA LEU A 236 24.64 42.90 0.99
C LEU A 236 24.01 41.94 2.04
N ASP A 237 23.70 40.70 1.68
CA ASP A 237 23.25 39.69 2.65
C ASP A 237 24.37 39.37 3.65
N GLU A 238 24.18 39.77 4.90
CA GLU A 238 25.14 39.62 6.01
C GLU A 238 25.56 38.15 6.23
N ASN A 239 24.77 37.18 5.76
CA ASN A 239 25.09 35.75 5.82
C ASN A 239 26.19 35.31 4.82
N SER A 240 26.47 36.12 3.81
CA SER A 240 27.52 35.87 2.80
C SER A 240 28.90 36.28 3.30
N ILE A 241 28.96 37.34 4.12
CA ILE A 241 30.20 37.95 4.62
C ILE A 241 30.81 37.10 5.76
N GLY A 242 30.00 36.34 6.49
CA GLY A 242 30.44 35.52 7.63
C GLY A 242 31.04 34.15 7.30
N LYS A 243 31.05 33.70 6.04
CA LYS A 243 31.57 32.37 5.65
C LYS A 243 33.01 32.36 5.13
N GLU A 244 33.60 33.52 4.83
CA GLU A 244 34.99 33.62 4.34
C GLU A 244 36.02 33.92 5.45
N ALA A 245 35.58 34.09 6.71
CA ALA A 245 36.44 34.51 7.83
C ALA A 245 36.75 33.40 8.87
N ALA A 246 36.60 32.12 8.52
CA ALA A 246 36.95 30.97 9.37
C ALA A 246 37.78 29.92 8.61
#